data_AF-A0A9E4TYV5-F1
#
_entry.id   AF-A0A9E4TYV5-F1
#
_cell.length_a   1.000
_cell.length_b   1.000
_cell.length_c   1.000
_cell.angle_alpha   90.00
_cell.angle_beta   90.00
_cell.angle_gamma   90.00
#
_symmetry.space_group_name_H-M   'P 1'
#
loop_
_entity.id
_entity.type
_entity.pdbx_description
1 polymer ?
#
loop_
_entity_poly.entity_id
_entity_poly.type
_entity_poly.pdbx_seq_one_letter_code
_entity_poly.pdbx_strand_id
1 'polypeptide(L)' 'MKQRTPLQKILMAIAFISYFIGILCGAAAFYFGEGSQDPVTASLMASIVFFVGVGIVLQVIGSSNLPDLKINR' A
#
# COMPACT_ATOMS: atom_id res chain seq x y z
N MET A 1 -19.52 -13.33 -13.18
CA MET A 1 -18.58 -12.52 -12.37
C MET A 1 -17.75 -11.68 -13.34
N LYS A 2 -17.89 -10.35 -13.31
CA LYS A 2 -17.21 -9.44 -14.27
C LYS A 2 -15.69 -9.54 -14.07
N GLN A 3 -14.95 -9.88 -15.13
CA GLN A 3 -13.52 -10.17 -15.01
C GLN A 3 -12.74 -8.90 -14.67
N ARG A 4 -11.97 -8.93 -13.57
CA ARG A 4 -11.01 -7.86 -13.25
C ARG A 4 -9.92 -7.82 -14.32
N THR A 5 -9.56 -6.62 -14.76
CA THR A 5 -8.49 -6.44 -15.73
C THR A 5 -7.16 -6.94 -15.13
N PRO A 6 -6.21 -7.41 -15.95
CA PRO A 6 -4.90 -7.85 -15.45
C PRO A 6 -4.19 -6.77 -14.63
N LEU A 7 -4.36 -5.50 -15.01
CA LEU A 7 -3.88 -4.35 -14.25
C LEU A 7 -4.45 -4.31 -12.83
N GLN A 8 -5.77 -4.50 -12.66
CA GLN A 8 -6.40 -4.50 -11.34
C GLN A 8 -5.87 -5.61 -10.43
N LYS A 9 -5.56 -6.79 -10.98
CA LYS A 9 -4.95 -7.88 -10.21
C LYS A 9 -3.57 -7.50 -9.70
N ILE A 10 -2.75 -6.87 -10.55
CA ILE A 10 -1.41 -6.40 -10.18
C ILE A 10 -1.52 -5.32 -9.09
N LEU A 11 -2.41 -4.33 -9.26
CA LEU A 11 -2.63 -3.27 -8.27
C LEU A 11 -3.07 -3.86 -6.92
N MET A 12 -3.91 -4.90 -6.94
CA MET A 12 -4.35 -5.57 -5.72
C MET A 12 -3.22 -6.33 -5.02
N ALA A 13 -2.31 -6.94 -5.78
CA ALA A 13 -1.10 -7.57 -5.23
C ALA A 13 -0.16 -6.53 -4.60
N ILE A 14 0.07 -5.40 -5.28
CA ILE A 14 0.91 -4.29 -4.77
C ILE A 14 0.28 -3.68 -3.51
N ALA A 15 -1.04 -3.56 -3.45
CA ALA A 15 -1.75 -3.10 -2.25
C ALA A 15 -1.42 -4.00 -1.03
N PHE A 16 -1.52 -5.32 -1.22
CA PHE A 16 -1.20 -6.29 -0.18
C PHE A 16 0.25 -6.22 0.28
N ILE A 17 1.19 -6.10 -0.67
CA ILE A 17 2.62 -5.94 -0.36
C ILE A 17 2.85 -4.64 0.42
N SER A 18 2.18 -3.55 0.04
CA SER A 18 2.30 -2.26 0.72
C SER A 18 1.84 -2.36 2.17
N TYR A 19 0.71 -3.00 2.45
CA TYR A 19 0.28 -3.24 3.83
C TYR A 19 1.26 -4.10 4.62
N PHE A 20 1.83 -5.14 3.99
CA PHE A 20 2.81 -5.99 4.63
C PHE A 20 4.08 -5.21 5.01
N ILE A 21 4.59 -4.37 4.11
CA ILE A 21 5.74 -3.50 4.39
C ILE A 21 5.40 -2.50 5.50
N GLY A 22 4.19 -1.92 5.51
CA GLY A 22 3.74 -1.05 6.59
C GLY A 22 3.78 -1.74 7.97
N ILE A 23 3.37 -3.01 8.05
CA ILE A 23 3.48 -3.80 9.28
C ILE A 23 4.95 -4.03 9.67
N LEU A 24 5.82 -4.33 8.70
CA LEU A 24 7.25 -4.49 8.96
C LEU A 24 7.91 -3.19 9.45
N CYS A 25 7.53 -2.04 8.91
CA CYS A 25 7.99 -0.74 9.40
C CYS A 25 7.55 -0.49 10.85
N GLY A 26 6.33 -0.88 11.21
CA GLY A 26 5.84 -0.83 12.59
C GLY A 26 6.63 -1.73 13.54
N ALA A 27 6.89 -2.97 13.13
CA ALA A 27 7.71 -3.90 13.90
C ALA A 27 9.15 -3.39 14.07
N ALA A 28 9.74 -2.86 12.99
CA ALA A 28 11.08 -2.27 13.03
C ALA A 28 11.13 -1.06 13.97
N ALA A 29 10.14 -0.16 13.92
CA ALA A 29 10.10 1.00 14.78
C ALA A 29 9.92 0.63 16.26
N PHE A 30 9.20 -0.45 16.56
CA PHE A 30 9.09 -0.98 17.91
C PHE A 30 10.42 -1.56 18.42
N TYR A 31 11.17 -2.24 17.56
CA TYR A 31 12.44 -2.87 17.93
C TYR A 31 13.60 -1.88 18.04
N PHE A 32 13.66 -0.90 17.14
CA PHE A 32 14.73 0.12 17.09
C PHE A 32 14.38 1.42 17.83
N GLY A 33 13.18 1.51 18.42
CA GLY A 33 12.70 2.72 19.06
C GLY A 33 13.33 2.99 20.41
N GLU A 34 14.39 3.80 20.46
CA GLU A 34 14.91 4.35 21.73
C GLU A 34 14.17 5.65 22.15
N GLY A 35 13.25 6.16 21.33
CA GLY A 35 12.37 7.30 21.65
C GLY A 35 11.77 7.95 20.40
N SER A 36 10.67 8.70 20.54
CA SER A 36 9.98 9.35 19.40
C SER A 36 10.78 10.48 18.75
N GLN A 37 11.88 10.91 19.39
CA GLN A 37 12.78 11.94 18.87
C GLN A 37 13.89 11.35 18.01
N ASP A 38 14.02 10.02 17.95
CA ASP A 38 14.97 9.37 17.06
C ASP A 38 14.50 9.51 15.59
N PRO A 39 15.32 10.09 14.71
CA PRO A 39 15.00 10.25 13.28
C PRO A 39 14.63 8.93 12.58
N VAL A 40 15.22 7.81 12.99
CA VAL A 40 14.95 6.48 12.43
C VAL A 40 13.54 6.05 12.82
N THR A 41 13.17 6.21 14.08
CA THR A 41 11.82 5.86 14.56
C THR A 41 10.75 6.75 13.90
N ALA A 42 11.03 8.06 13.79
CA ALA A 42 10.11 9.00 13.13
C ALA A 42 9.90 8.67 11.65
N SER A 43 10.97 8.36 10.91
CA SER A 43 10.89 7.98 9.49
C SER A 43 10.19 6.63 9.27
N LEU A 44 10.39 5.67 10.17
CA LEU A 44 9.65 4.40 10.15
C LEU A 44 8.16 4.61 10.43
N MET A 45 7.81 5.44 11.42
CA MET A 45 6.42 5.80 11.72
C MET A 45 5.73 6.48 10.53
N ALA A 46 6.40 7.43 9.87
CA ALA A 46 5.90 8.07 8.65
C ALA A 46 5.71 7.05 7.51
N SER A 47 6.64 6.10 7.37
CA SER A 47 6.57 5.05 6.35
C SER A 47 5.33 4.16 6.53
N ILE A 48 4.94 3.86 7.77
CA ILE A 48 3.70 3.10 8.05
C ILE A 48 2.49 3.83 7.44
N VAL A 49 2.33 5.11 7.73
CA VAL A 49 1.21 5.92 7.23
C VAL A 49 1.22 5.97 5.70
N PHE A 50 2.40 6.13 5.10
CA PHE A 50 2.56 6.14 3.65
C PHE A 50 2.14 4.80 3.02
N PHE A 51 2.69 3.68 3.50
CA PHE A 51 2.41 2.37 2.94
C PHE A 51 0.96 1.93 3.14
N VAL A 52 0.36 2.25 4.29
CA VAL A 52 -1.06 2.01 4.54
C VAL A 52 -1.92 2.87 3.60
N GLY A 53 -1.61 4.15 3.45
CA GLY A 53 -2.33 5.06 2.56
C GLY A 53 -2.28 4.61 1.10
N VAL A 54 -1.09 4.28 0.59
CA VAL A 54 -0.91 3.73 -0.77
C VAL A 54 -1.65 2.40 -0.92
N GLY A 55 -1.57 1.51 0.08
CA GLY A 55 -2.31 0.25 0.09
C GLY A 55 -3.81 0.45 -0.08
N ILE A 56 -4.40 1.41 0.66
CA ILE A 56 -5.84 1.72 0.58
C ILE A 56 -6.20 2.20 -0.82
N VAL A 57 -5.44 3.14 -1.38
CA VAL A 57 -5.70 3.68 -2.73
C VAL A 57 -5.65 2.58 -3.78
N LEU A 58 -4.60 1.75 -3.76
CA LEU A 58 -4.45 0.65 -4.71
C LEU A 58 -5.53 -0.43 -4.53
N GLN A 59 -5.93 -0.72 -3.31
CA GLN A 59 -7.04 -1.64 -3.02
C GLN A 59 -8.36 -1.11 -3.57
N VAL A 60 -8.65 0.19 -3.39
CA VAL A 60 -9.84 0.82 -3.95
C VAL A 60 -9.82 0.73 -5.47
N ILE A 61 -8.71 1.07 -6.13
CA ILE A 61 -8.60 0.97 -7.60
C ILE A 61 -8.77 -0.48 -8.08
N GLY A 62 -8.13 -1.45 -7.40
CA GLY A 62 -8.21 -2.87 -7.74
C GLY A 62 -9.58 -3.51 -7.48
N SER A 63 -10.36 -2.95 -6.53
CA SER A 63 -11.71 -3.40 -6.20
C SER A 63 -12.81 -2.68 -6.99
N SER A 64 -12.50 -1.52 -7.56
CA SER A 64 -13.41 -0.74 -8.39
C SER A 64 -13.79 -1.46 -9.67
N ASN A 65 -15.04 -1.32 -10.10
CA ASN A 65 -15.51 -1.85 -11.37
C ASN A 65 -15.26 -0.83 -12.49
N LEU A 66 -14.00 -0.62 -12.85
CA LEU A 66 -13.61 0.34 -13.87
C LEU A 66 -14.01 -0.16 -15.27
N PRO A 67 -14.68 0.68 -16.09
CA PRO A 67 -14.90 0.36 -17.50
C PRO A 67 -13.57 0.31 -18.25
N ASP A 68 -13.51 -0.46 -19.34
CA ASP A 68 -12.33 -0.47 -20.20
C ASP A 68 -12.22 0.89 -20.90
N LEU A 69 -11.16 1.64 -20.59
CA LEU A 69 -10.88 2.96 -21.16
C LEU A 69 -10.02 2.88 -22.42
N LYS A 70 -9.84 1.68 -23.00
CA LYS A 70 -9.14 1.51 -24.27
C LYS A 70 -9.79 2.40 -25.34
N ILE A 71 -9.04 3.40 -25.80
CA ILE A 71 -9.34 4.13 -27.02
C ILE A 71 -9.06 3.16 -28.17
N ASN A 72 -10.14 2.66 -28.77
CA ASN A 72 -10.06 1.86 -29.98
C ASN A 72 -9.91 2.85 -31.14
N ARG A 73 -8.77 2.81 -31.82
CA ARG A 73 -8.43 3.73 -32.91
C ARG A 73 -8.53 3.00 -34.24
#